data_AF-A0A1B6IQP1-F1
#
_entry.id   AF-A0A1B6IQP1-F1
#
_cell.length_a   1.000
_cell.length_b   1.000
_cell.length_c   1.000
_cell.angle_alpha   90.00
_cell.angle_beta   90.00
_cell.angle_gamma   90.00
#
_symmetry.space_group_name_H-M   'P 1'
#
loop_
_entity.id
_entity.type
_entity.pdbx_description
1 polymer ?
#
loop_
_entity_poly.entity_id
_entity_poly.type
_entity_poly.pdbx_seq_one_letter_code
_entity_poly.pdbx_strand_id
1 'polypeptide(L)'
;CSGLCSDNATCEVHDHVPYCTCMPGFSGNPVIGCKDIARYSHRCLITGIRPPGKKVYRVERFIKVNFYAAFSHCITHGGRLATVESTDENALIKEEIRKTGIRNFEFWTSGTNLGGDW
;
A
#
# COMPACT_ATOMS: atom_id res chain seq x y z
N CYS A 1 -16.93 -18.29 -25.59
CA CYS A 1 -15.85 -17.45 -25.01
C CYS A 1 -15.21 -16.49 -26.01
N SER A 2 -15.61 -16.42 -27.28
CA SER A 2 -14.99 -15.49 -28.22
C SER A 2 -15.47 -14.06 -27.98
N GLY A 3 -14.55 -13.15 -27.64
CA GLY A 3 -14.81 -11.70 -27.50
C GLY A 3 -15.49 -11.25 -26.21
N LEU A 4 -15.60 -12.12 -25.19
CA LEU A 4 -16.27 -11.80 -23.92
C LEU A 4 -15.32 -11.32 -22.83
N CYS A 5 -14.08 -11.79 -22.84
CA CYS A 5 -13.05 -11.36 -21.91
C CYS A 5 -12.09 -10.39 -22.60
N SER A 6 -11.54 -9.49 -21.79
CA SER A 6 -10.54 -8.53 -22.24
C SER A 6 -9.21 -9.19 -22.59
N ASP A 7 -8.35 -8.43 -23.28
CA ASP A 7 -6.98 -8.84 -23.53
C ASP A 7 -6.25 -9.11 -22.20
N ASN A 8 -5.40 -10.14 -22.22
CA ASN A 8 -4.68 -10.66 -21.05
C ASN A 8 -5.56 -11.32 -19.97
N ALA A 9 -6.78 -11.75 -20.33
CA ALA A 9 -7.64 -12.57 -19.49
C ALA A 9 -7.84 -13.98 -20.08
N THR A 10 -7.99 -14.97 -19.21
CA THR A 10 -8.45 -16.32 -19.53
C THR A 10 -9.97 -16.41 -19.39
N CYS A 11 -10.59 -17.22 -20.25
CA CYS A 11 -12.04 -17.46 -20.24
C CYS A 11 -12.31 -18.93 -19.94
N GLU A 12 -13.09 -19.20 -18.91
CA GLU A 12 -13.63 -20.52 -18.60
C GLU A 12 -15.15 -20.48 -18.71
N VAL A 13 -15.78 -21.56 -19.18
CA VAL A 13 -17.25 -21.63 -19.28
C VAL A 13 -17.76 -22.53 -18.17
N HIS A 14 -18.48 -21.95 -17.21
CA HIS A 14 -19.11 -22.68 -16.12
C HIS A 14 -20.62 -22.50 -16.28
N ASP A 15 -21.38 -23.60 -16.38
CA ASP A 15 -22.84 -23.56 -16.57
C ASP A 15 -23.32 -22.66 -17.72
N HIS A 16 -22.63 -22.72 -18.86
CA HIS A 16 -22.86 -21.85 -20.03
C HIS A 16 -22.62 -20.35 -19.80
N VAL A 17 -22.08 -19.95 -18.65
CA VAL A 17 -21.71 -18.58 -18.31
C VAL A 17 -20.19 -18.40 -18.49
N PRO A 18 -19.74 -17.36 -19.21
CA PRO A 18 -18.32 -17.06 -19.33
C PRO A 18 -17.78 -16.46 -18.02
N TYR A 19 -16.78 -17.11 -17.44
CA TYR A 19 -16.03 -16.62 -16.30
C TYR A 19 -14.67 -16.11 -16.78
N CYS A 20 -14.42 -14.81 -16.64
CA CYS A 20 -13.18 -14.17 -17.04
C CYS A 20 -12.27 -13.97 -15.83
N THR A 21 -11.00 -14.36 -15.95
CA THR A 21 -9.96 -14.15 -14.94
C THR A 21 -8.73 -13.55 -15.58
N CYS A 22 -8.04 -12.61 -14.92
CA CYS A 22 -6.77 -12.11 -15.46
C CYS A 22 -5.72 -13.22 -15.43
N MET A 23 -4.90 -13.30 -16.48
CA MET A 23 -3.78 -14.22 -16.53
C MET A 23 -2.78 -13.95 -15.39
N PRO A 24 -2.01 -14.97 -14.96
CA PRO A 24 -0.91 -14.76 -14.02
C PRO A 24 0.00 -13.62 -14.47
N GLY A 25 0.28 -12.66 -13.58
CA GLY A 25 1.05 -11.46 -13.93
C GLY A 25 0.20 -10.27 -14.41
N PHE A 26 -1.13 -10.39 -14.45
CA PHE A 26 -2.03 -9.30 -14.80
C PHE A 26 -3.09 -9.09 -13.70
N SER A 27 -3.56 -7.85 -13.54
CA SER A 27 -4.63 -7.50 -12.61
C SER A 27 -5.50 -6.39 -13.19
N GLY A 28 -6.75 -6.30 -12.72
CA GLY A 28 -7.74 -5.37 -13.24
C GLY A 28 -9.10 -6.02 -13.35
N ASN A 29 -9.95 -5.46 -14.22
CA ASN A 29 -11.25 -6.03 -14.51
C ASN A 29 -11.11 -6.96 -15.74
N PRO A 30 -11.37 -8.26 -15.63
CA PRO A 30 -11.09 -9.22 -16.70
C PRO A 30 -12.06 -9.14 -17.89
N VAL A 31 -13.16 -8.40 -17.77
CA VAL A 31 -14.11 -8.11 -18.86
C VAL A 31 -13.73 -6.81 -19.58
N ILE A 32 -13.15 -5.84 -18.87
CA ILE A 32 -12.84 -4.51 -19.40
C ILE A 32 -11.38 -4.38 -19.85
N GLY A 33 -10.45 -4.95 -19.10
CA GLY A 33 -9.02 -4.83 -19.34
C GLY A 33 -8.18 -5.33 -18.17
N CYS A 34 -7.40 -6.37 -18.40
CA CYS A 34 -6.31 -6.80 -17.53
C CYS A 34 -5.03 -6.04 -17.86
N LYS A 35 -4.31 -5.63 -16.82
CA LYS A 35 -3.10 -4.81 -16.95
C LYS A 35 -1.94 -5.48 -16.23
N ASP A 36 -0.78 -5.40 -16.85
CA ASP A 36 0.45 -6.05 -16.40
C ASP A 36 0.87 -5.53 -15.01
N ILE A 37 0.96 -6.43 -14.03
CA ILE A 37 1.36 -6.07 -12.66
C ILE A 37 2.85 -5.78 -12.55
N ALA A 38 3.68 -6.29 -13.47
CA ALA A 38 5.09 -5.91 -13.57
C ALA A 38 5.23 -4.45 -14.04
N ARG A 39 4.26 -3.95 -14.82
CA ARG A 39 4.16 -2.52 -15.18
C ARG A 39 3.46 -1.66 -14.12
N TYR A 40 2.79 -2.29 -13.15
CA TYR A 40 2.29 -1.63 -11.94
C TYR A 40 3.27 -1.63 -10.76
N SER A 41 4.51 -2.00 -11.04
CA SER A 41 5.60 -1.51 -10.24
C SER A 41 5.67 0.01 -10.47
N HIS A 42 5.36 0.78 -9.42
CA HIS A 42 5.68 2.21 -9.25
C HIS A 42 4.62 3.25 -9.68
N ARG A 43 3.65 3.45 -8.79
CA ARG A 43 3.38 4.80 -8.26
C ARG A 43 3.37 4.64 -6.74
N CYS A 44 4.39 4.98 -5.97
CA CYS A 44 5.27 6.15 -5.99
C CYS A 44 6.73 5.67 -5.82
N LEU A 45 7.71 6.06 -6.64
CA LEU A 45 8.22 7.42 -6.83
C LEU A 45 8.97 7.52 -8.17
N ILE A 46 9.18 8.74 -8.65
CA ILE A 46 10.30 9.07 -9.54
C ILE A 46 11.55 8.42 -8.89
N THR A 47 12.17 7.44 -9.56
CA THR A 47 13.44 6.78 -9.19
C THR A 47 13.51 5.76 -8.03
N GLY A 48 12.53 4.87 -7.81
CA GLY A 48 12.77 3.79 -6.82
C GLY A 48 11.90 2.55 -6.97
N ILE A 49 12.51 1.44 -7.37
CA ILE A 49 11.86 0.13 -7.40
C ILE A 49 11.65 -0.38 -5.98
N ARG A 50 10.43 -0.27 -5.43
CA ARG A 50 10.11 -0.78 -4.07
C ARG A 50 9.71 -2.26 -4.16
N PRO A 51 10.34 -3.18 -3.39
CA PRO A 51 9.97 -4.59 -3.40
C PRO A 51 8.57 -4.81 -2.80
N PRO A 52 7.76 -5.72 -3.36
CA PRO A 52 6.45 -6.05 -2.81
C PRO A 52 6.58 -6.61 -1.39
N GLY A 53 5.71 -6.15 -0.48
CA GLY A 53 5.59 -6.68 0.88
C GLY A 53 6.41 -5.98 1.98
N LYS A 54 7.29 -5.02 1.66
CA LYS A 54 8.02 -4.26 2.70
C LYS A 54 7.38 -2.90 2.97
N LYS A 55 6.89 -2.70 4.21
CA LYS A 55 6.40 -1.39 4.69
C LYS A 55 7.56 -0.40 4.74
N VAL A 56 7.30 0.85 4.35
CA VAL A 56 8.26 1.97 4.45
C VAL A 56 7.58 3.10 5.20
N TYR A 57 8.27 3.62 6.21
CA TYR A 57 7.77 4.67 7.09
C TYR A 57 8.40 6.01 6.74
N ARG A 58 7.63 7.08 6.89
CA ARG A 58 8.06 8.46 6.72
C ARG A 58 7.43 9.29 7.83
N VAL A 59 8.20 10.12 8.51
CA VAL A 59 7.71 11.06 9.51
C VAL A 59 7.77 12.48 8.97
N GLU A 60 6.63 13.17 9.07
CA GLU A 60 6.50 14.57 8.71
C GLU A 60 6.89 15.45 9.91
N ARG A 61 7.64 16.53 9.63
CA ARG A 61 8.16 17.42 10.68
C ARG A 61 7.33 18.72 10.73
N PHE A 62 7.01 19.15 11.94
CA PHE A 62 6.67 20.53 12.35
C PHE A 62 5.21 20.97 12.63
N ILE A 63 4.19 20.11 12.69
CA ILE A 63 2.86 20.56 13.16
C ILE A 63 2.21 19.53 14.08
N LYS A 64 1.92 19.89 15.34
CA LYS A 64 1.00 19.13 16.20
C LYS A 64 -0.40 19.30 15.64
N VAL A 65 -0.98 18.22 15.15
CA VAL A 65 -2.33 18.19 14.57
C VAL A 65 -3.19 17.13 15.27
N ASN A 66 -4.50 17.16 15.04
CA ASN A 66 -5.37 16.07 15.47
C ASN A 66 -5.20 14.84 14.55
N PHE A 67 -5.74 13.70 14.99
CA PHE A 67 -5.69 12.43 14.26
C PHE A 67 -6.18 12.54 12.81
N TYR A 68 -7.32 13.20 12.58
CA TYR A 68 -7.93 13.29 11.25
C TYR A 68 -7.05 14.07 10.27
N ALA A 69 -6.42 15.14 10.73
CA ALA A 69 -5.49 15.93 9.92
C ALA A 69 -4.23 15.12 9.57
N ALA A 70 -3.65 14.39 10.53
CA ALA A 70 -2.51 13.51 10.27
C ALA A 70 -2.88 12.38 9.29
N PHE A 71 -4.03 11.74 9.50
CA PHE A 71 -4.56 10.71 8.63
C PHE A 71 -4.76 11.19 7.19
N SER A 72 -5.45 12.31 7.03
CA SER A 72 -5.71 12.91 5.72
C SER A 72 -4.41 13.30 5.02
N HIS A 73 -3.43 13.83 5.76
CA HIS A 73 -2.12 14.18 5.21
C HIS A 73 -1.36 12.98 4.65
N CYS A 74 -1.34 11.84 5.35
CA CYS A 74 -0.70 10.63 4.84
C CYS A 74 -1.39 10.12 3.56
N ILE A 75 -2.72 10.19 3.49
CA ILE A 75 -3.50 9.77 2.31
C ILE A 75 -3.22 10.66 1.11
N THR A 76 -3.17 11.98 1.28
CA THR A 76 -2.88 12.92 0.18
C THR A 76 -1.48 12.74 -0.40
N HIS A 77 -0.54 12.17 0.38
CA HIS A 77 0.81 11.86 -0.05
C HIS A 77 0.98 10.41 -0.57
N GLY A 78 -0.13 9.69 -0.82
CA GLY A 78 -0.11 8.34 -1.37
C GLY A 78 0.33 7.26 -0.37
N GLY A 79 0.15 7.53 0.93
CA GLY A 79 0.41 6.60 2.02
C GLY A 79 -0.79 6.46 2.96
N ARG A 80 -0.53 6.01 4.18
CA ARG A 80 -1.49 5.92 5.30
C ARG A 80 -0.73 6.02 6.61
N LEU A 81 -1.42 6.29 7.72
CA LEU A 81 -0.79 6.22 9.05
C LEU A 81 -0.18 4.82 9.27
N ALA A 82 0.92 4.80 10.00
CA ALA A 82 1.66 3.56 10.26
C ALA A 82 0.79 2.55 11.00
N THR A 83 0.56 1.39 10.38
CA THR A 83 -0.05 0.21 11.00
C THR A 83 1.04 -0.71 11.48
N VAL A 84 1.08 -0.89 12.79
CA VAL A 84 2.11 -1.67 13.46
C VAL A 84 1.53 -3.02 13.84
N GLU A 85 2.09 -4.05 13.25
CA GLU A 85 1.66 -5.44 13.43
C GLU A 85 2.75 -6.31 14.06
N SER A 86 3.97 -5.79 14.22
CA SER A 86 5.10 -6.51 14.83
C SER A 86 6.10 -5.59 15.53
N THR A 87 6.94 -6.17 16.40
CA THR A 87 8.04 -5.47 17.08
C THR A 87 9.12 -4.98 16.14
N ASP A 88 9.36 -5.71 15.04
CA ASP A 88 10.35 -5.34 14.03
C ASP A 88 9.93 -4.07 13.28
N GLU A 89 8.63 -3.91 13.02
CA GLU A 89 8.09 -2.67 12.43
C GLU A 89 8.28 -1.47 13.35
N ASN A 90 8.14 -1.68 14.66
CA ASN A 90 8.39 -0.64 15.65
C ASN A 90 9.84 -0.19 15.70
N ALA A 91 10.80 -1.12 15.52
CA ALA A 91 12.20 -0.75 15.40
C ALA A 91 12.45 0.15 14.18
N LEU A 92 11.80 -0.13 13.05
CA LEU A 92 11.93 0.68 11.83
C LEU A 92 11.36 2.09 12.01
N ILE A 93 10.21 2.22 12.66
CA ILE A 93 9.58 3.52 12.95
C ILE A 93 10.45 4.33 13.92
N LYS A 94 10.97 3.70 14.99
CA LYS A 94 11.87 4.33 15.96
C LYS A 94 13.14 4.87 15.29
N GLU A 95 13.71 4.12 14.35
CA GLU A 95 14.89 4.57 13.60
C GLU A 95 14.58 5.75 12.68
N GLU A 96 13.41 5.78 12.03
CA GLU A 96 13.00 6.88 11.17
C GLU A 96 12.78 8.16 12.00
N ILE A 97 12.08 8.05 13.14
CA ILE A 97 11.94 9.13 14.12
C ILE A 97 13.31 9.63 14.59
N ARG A 98 14.25 8.74 14.92
CA ARG A 98 15.60 9.12 15.35
C ARG A 98 16.35 9.93 14.28
N LYS A 99 16.22 9.56 13.00
CA LYS A 99 16.79 10.30 11.86
C LYS A 99 16.19 11.70 11.72
N THR A 100 15.02 11.95 12.29
CA THR A 100 14.45 13.29 12.29
C THR A 100 15.16 14.28 13.19
N GLY A 101 15.89 13.80 14.20
CA GLY A 101 16.48 14.63 15.24
C GLY A 101 15.46 15.24 16.20
N ILE A 102 14.17 14.94 16.03
CA ILE A 102 13.07 15.40 16.88
C ILE A 102 13.08 14.54 18.16
N ARG A 103 13.09 15.20 19.33
CA ARG A 103 13.02 14.54 20.65
C ARG A 103 11.81 15.06 21.41
N ASN A 104 11.17 14.20 22.19
CA ASN A 104 10.01 14.53 23.04
C ASN A 104 8.74 14.93 22.27
N PHE A 105 8.41 14.22 21.18
CA PHE A 105 7.15 14.40 20.44
C PHE A 105 6.40 13.09 20.29
N GLU A 106 5.08 13.19 20.35
CA GLU A 106 4.14 12.09 20.11
C GLU A 106 3.77 12.06 18.62
N PHE A 107 3.73 10.86 18.04
CA PHE A 107 3.38 10.66 16.63
C PHE A 107 2.08 9.86 16.52
N TRP A 108 1.23 10.24 15.56
CA TRP A 108 0.01 9.50 15.26
C TRP A 108 0.32 8.22 14.48
N THR A 109 -0.22 7.10 14.94
CA THR A 109 -0.21 5.80 14.25
C THR A 109 -1.65 5.32 14.03
N SER A 110 -1.88 4.36 13.12
CA SER A 110 -3.20 3.72 13.04
C SER A 110 -3.29 2.74 14.20
N GLY A 111 -4.28 2.91 15.08
CA GLY A 111 -4.40 2.30 16.40
C GLY A 111 -4.50 0.77 16.46
N THR A 112 -3.44 0.08 16.04
CA THR A 112 -3.26 -1.35 16.22
C THR A 112 -2.38 -1.55 17.46
N ASN A 113 -2.89 -2.26 18.45
CA ASN A 113 -2.28 -2.49 19.76
C ASN A 113 -1.26 -3.65 19.76
N LEU A 114 -0.76 -4.07 18.60
CA LEU A 114 0.12 -5.24 18.45
C LEU A 114 1.62 -4.91 18.51
N GLY A 115 1.98 -3.63 18.70
CA GLY A 115 3.37 -3.15 18.67
C GLY A 115 4.17 -3.25 19.98
N GLY A 116 3.56 -3.66 21.09
CA GLY A 116 4.17 -3.49 22.41
C GLY A 116 4.24 -2.03 22.85
N ASP A 117 4.63 -1.80 24.11
CA ASP A 117 4.57 -0.49 24.75
C ASP A 117 5.50 0.53 24.06
N TRP A 118 4.93 1.71 23.76
CA TRP A 118 5.53 2.81 22.98
C TRP A 118 6.25 3.82 23.85
#